data_AF-A0A7C3H432-F1
#
_entry.id   AF-A0A7C3H432-F1
#
_cell.length_a   1.000
_cell.length_b   1.000
_cell.length_c   1.000
_cell.angle_alpha   90.00
_cell.angle_beta   90.00
_cell.angle_gamma   90.00
#
_symmetry.space_group_name_H-M   'P 1'
#
loop_
_entity.id
_entity.type
_entity.pdbx_description
1 polymer ?
#
loop_
_entity_poly.entity_id
_entity_poly.type
_entity_poly.pdbx_seq_one_letter_code
_entity_poly.pdbx_strand_id
1 'polypeptide(L)'
;MCRSMGVNASSQAANSISINRRAIMYLSRIRLMPGRLDNAWEWHRALWTLFPGIERKANESAPFLYRMERMNLAEGAEVMMQSAIEPQKLSERAQLLAVRRFDPQPREGQVLAFRLTANVTKKIRDKANPERKVRVPLIKEEQQRAWLERKLGEAASAIRNLHIQRHPPLYFRKGRRPGKIVTATFEGELV
;
A
#
# COMPACT_ATOMS: atom_id res chain seq x y z
N MET A 1 35.60 50.37 13.59
CA MET A 1 36.52 50.04 12.48
C MET A 1 36.49 48.54 12.23
N CYS A 2 36.21 48.16 10.98
CA CYS A 2 36.62 46.95 10.24
C CYS A 2 36.50 45.55 10.90
N ARG A 3 35.61 44.69 10.35
CA ARG A 3 35.89 43.48 9.52
C ARG A 3 36.66 42.38 10.28
N SER A 4 36.19 41.15 10.42
CA SER A 4 36.05 40.19 9.32
C SER A 4 35.53 38.83 9.82
N MET A 5 34.59 38.27 9.06
CA MET A 5 34.38 36.87 8.66
C MET A 5 34.73 35.69 9.60
N GLY A 6 33.71 34.87 9.86
CA GLY A 6 33.84 33.45 10.21
C GLY A 6 32.60 32.68 9.75
N VAL A 7 32.75 31.90 8.68
CA VAL A 7 31.72 31.07 8.04
C VAL A 7 31.49 29.81 8.87
N ASN A 8 30.25 29.51 9.26
CA ASN A 8 29.83 28.16 9.67
C ASN A 8 28.66 27.77 8.76
N ALA A 9 28.89 27.04 7.67
CA ALA A 9 29.13 25.60 7.62
C ALA A 9 27.98 24.80 8.28
N SER A 10 26.97 24.54 7.45
CA SER A 10 26.34 23.24 7.24
C SER A 10 26.18 22.30 8.44
N SER A 11 24.93 22.12 8.88
CA SER A 11 24.49 20.81 9.34
C SER A 11 23.09 20.53 8.79
N GLN A 12 23.08 20.09 7.52
CA GLN A 12 21.99 19.28 7.00
C GLN A 12 22.05 17.95 7.74
N ALA A 13 21.14 17.73 8.68
CA ALA A 13 20.87 16.40 9.21
C ALA A 13 20.17 15.59 8.11
N ALA A 14 20.98 14.96 7.26
CA ALA A 14 20.53 13.92 6.35
C ALA A 14 19.96 12.77 7.19
N ASN A 15 18.64 12.60 7.13
CA ASN A 15 17.99 11.35 7.53
C ASN A 15 18.39 10.27 6.53
N SER A 16 19.57 9.71 6.73
CA SER A 16 20.03 8.49 6.08
C SER A 16 19.17 7.33 6.58
N ILE A 17 18.13 7.01 5.82
CA ILE A 17 17.37 5.76 5.99
C ILE A 17 18.33 4.63 5.63
N SER A 18 18.93 4.02 6.63
CA SER A 18 19.74 2.80 6.48
C SER A 18 18.87 1.70 5.86
N ILE A 19 19.06 1.45 4.57
CA ILE A 19 18.52 0.29 3.86
C ILE A 19 19.38 -0.92 4.24
N ASN A 20 19.19 -1.44 5.46
CA ASN A 20 19.60 -2.79 5.80
C ASN A 20 18.82 -3.34 7.00
N ARG A 21 17.52 -3.58 6.81
CA ARG A 21 16.76 -4.45 7.70
C ARG A 21 16.34 -5.67 6.89
N ARG A 22 16.94 -6.83 7.16
CA ARG A 22 16.35 -8.12 6.82
C ARG A 22 15.01 -8.23 7.54
N ALA A 23 13.95 -7.79 6.87
CA ALA A 23 12.59 -7.91 7.37
C ALA A 23 12.02 -9.21 6.80
N ILE A 24 12.21 -10.29 7.54
CA ILE A 24 11.53 -11.55 7.26
C ILE A 24 10.02 -11.29 7.38
N MET A 25 9.27 -11.74 6.39
CA MET A 25 7.82 -11.57 6.32
C MET A 25 7.15 -12.86 5.85
N TYR A 26 5.82 -12.88 5.86
CA TYR A 26 5.02 -13.99 5.36
C TYR A 26 4.22 -13.53 4.13
N LEU A 27 4.24 -14.36 3.09
CA LEU A 27 3.33 -14.24 1.96
C LEU A 27 2.27 -15.32 2.06
N SER A 28 1.02 -14.92 1.96
CA SER A 28 -0.13 -15.79 2.16
C SER A 28 -1.15 -15.63 1.05
N ARG A 29 -1.71 -16.75 0.61
CA ARG A 29 -2.88 -16.77 -0.26
C ARG A 29 -4.10 -17.04 0.61
N ILE A 30 -5.09 -16.15 0.53
CA ILE A 30 -6.27 -16.18 1.38
C ILE A 30 -7.52 -16.15 0.50
N ARG A 31 -8.53 -16.92 0.91
CA ARG A 31 -9.89 -16.80 0.39
C ARG A 31 -10.75 -16.03 1.39
N LEU A 32 -11.32 -14.92 0.99
CA LEU A 32 -12.40 -14.26 1.71
C LEU A 32 -13.71 -14.98 1.40
N MET A 33 -14.46 -15.31 2.44
CA MET A 33 -15.75 -15.97 2.30
C MET A 33 -16.80 -15.01 1.69
N PRO A 34 -17.77 -15.53 0.93
CA PRO A 34 -18.86 -14.73 0.39
C PRO A 34 -19.71 -14.10 1.50
N GLY A 35 -20.37 -12.98 1.22
CA GLY A 35 -21.32 -12.33 2.13
C GLY A 35 -21.27 -10.80 2.15
N ARG A 36 -20.11 -10.21 2.47
CA ARG A 36 -19.93 -8.73 2.56
C ARG A 36 -18.79 -8.21 1.70
N LEU A 37 -18.68 -8.76 0.49
CA LEU A 37 -17.63 -8.37 -0.45
C LEU A 37 -17.94 -7.05 -1.18
N ASP A 38 -19.15 -6.52 -1.05
CA ASP A 38 -19.59 -5.23 -1.58
C ASP A 38 -18.97 -4.01 -0.86
N ASN A 39 -18.48 -4.19 0.37
CA ASN A 39 -17.89 -3.14 1.19
C ASN A 39 -16.40 -3.40 1.43
N ALA A 40 -15.52 -2.59 0.83
CA ALA A 40 -14.08 -2.79 0.96
C ALA A 40 -13.56 -2.73 2.41
N TRP A 41 -14.30 -2.07 3.32
CA TRP A 41 -14.00 -2.07 4.75
C TRP A 41 -14.12 -3.47 5.39
N GLU A 42 -15.07 -4.27 4.92
CA GLU A 42 -15.34 -5.62 5.44
C GLU A 42 -14.23 -6.59 5.08
N TRP A 43 -13.58 -6.42 3.92
CA TRP A 43 -12.42 -7.21 3.54
C TRP A 43 -11.30 -7.06 4.57
N HIS A 44 -11.01 -5.81 4.96
CA HIS A 44 -10.01 -5.53 5.99
C HIS A 44 -10.40 -6.18 7.34
N ARG A 45 -11.68 -6.12 7.74
CA ARG A 45 -12.14 -6.77 8.99
C ARG A 45 -11.98 -8.28 8.92
N ALA A 46 -12.30 -8.90 7.80
CA ALA A 46 -12.15 -10.34 7.58
C ALA A 46 -10.67 -10.76 7.59
N LEU A 47 -9.77 -9.99 7.00
CA LEU A 47 -8.34 -10.30 7.08
C LEU A 47 -7.78 -10.15 8.50
N TRP A 48 -8.33 -9.22 9.30
CA TRP A 48 -7.91 -9.04 10.68
C TRP A 48 -8.20 -10.26 11.58
N THR A 49 -9.22 -11.07 11.26
CA THR A 49 -9.54 -12.26 12.06
C THR A 49 -8.46 -13.35 11.96
N LEU A 50 -7.55 -13.26 10.99
CA LEU A 50 -6.38 -14.14 10.89
C LEU A 50 -5.28 -13.83 11.92
N PHE A 51 -5.43 -12.76 12.71
CA PHE A 51 -4.44 -12.30 13.69
C PHE A 51 -5.06 -12.11 15.08
N PRO A 52 -5.56 -13.18 15.72
CA PRO A 52 -6.11 -13.08 17.06
C PRO A 52 -5.02 -12.70 18.06
N GLY A 53 -5.40 -11.98 19.13
CA GLY A 53 -4.47 -11.50 20.15
C GLY A 53 -3.74 -10.20 19.79
N ILE A 54 -3.88 -9.68 18.57
CA ILE A 54 -3.38 -8.36 18.21
C ILE A 54 -4.47 -7.32 18.42
N GLU A 55 -4.30 -6.52 19.47
CA GLU A 55 -5.19 -5.39 19.72
C GLU A 55 -5.06 -4.34 18.62
N ARG A 56 -6.21 -3.90 18.14
CA ARG A 56 -6.28 -2.85 17.14
C ARG A 56 -6.17 -1.49 17.81
N LYS A 57 -4.96 -0.93 17.87
CA LYS A 57 -4.78 0.45 18.31
C LYS A 57 -5.23 1.42 17.22
N ALA A 58 -5.84 2.54 17.61
CA ALA A 58 -6.44 3.50 16.68
C ALA A 58 -5.43 4.13 15.69
N ASN A 59 -4.14 4.16 16.06
CA ASN A 59 -3.07 4.82 15.32
C ASN A 59 -2.01 3.85 14.76
N GLU A 60 -2.17 2.55 14.95
CA GLU A 60 -1.23 1.56 14.40
C GLU A 60 -1.75 1.02 13.07
N SER A 61 -0.83 0.90 12.12
CA SER A 61 -1.09 0.25 10.85
C SER A 61 -1.36 -1.24 11.07
N ALA A 62 -2.18 -1.83 10.20
CA ALA A 62 -2.36 -3.27 10.18
C ALA A 62 -1.00 -3.99 10.08
N PRO A 63 -0.85 -5.18 10.70
CA PRO A 63 0.37 -5.97 10.56
C PRO A 63 0.52 -6.60 9.17
N PHE A 64 -0.38 -6.26 8.23
CA PHE A 64 -0.44 -6.81 6.89
C PHE A 64 -0.77 -5.77 5.82
N LEU A 65 -0.31 -6.06 4.60
CA LEU A 65 -0.71 -5.45 3.33
C LEU A 65 -1.38 -6.52 2.47
N TYR A 66 -2.28 -6.13 1.59
CA TYR A 66 -2.95 -7.08 0.71
C TYR A 66 -3.32 -6.49 -0.64
N ARG A 67 -3.44 -7.36 -1.63
CA ARG A 67 -3.94 -7.07 -2.96
C ARG A 67 -5.01 -8.08 -3.32
N MET A 68 -6.11 -7.58 -3.88
CA MET A 68 -7.17 -8.43 -4.43
C MET A 68 -6.68 -9.03 -5.76
N GLU A 69 -6.67 -10.35 -5.87
CA GLU A 69 -6.29 -11.07 -7.10
C GLU A 69 -7.52 -11.40 -7.95
N ARG A 70 -8.57 -11.91 -7.30
CA ARG A 70 -9.85 -12.25 -7.94
C ARG A 70 -11.00 -11.94 -7.00
N MET A 71 -12.12 -11.53 -7.56
CA MET A 71 -13.34 -11.28 -6.79
C MET A 71 -14.55 -11.81 -7.53
N ASN A 72 -15.32 -12.64 -6.84
CA ASN A 72 -16.66 -13.06 -7.25
C ASN A 72 -17.57 -12.91 -6.02
N LEU A 73 -18.62 -12.09 -6.11
CA LEU A 73 -19.47 -11.82 -4.95
C LEU A 73 -20.18 -13.06 -4.41
N ALA A 74 -20.46 -14.05 -5.26
CA ALA A 74 -21.12 -15.30 -4.89
C ALA A 74 -20.14 -16.36 -4.36
N GLU A 75 -18.95 -16.46 -4.95
CA GLU A 75 -17.99 -17.52 -4.61
C GLU A 75 -16.97 -17.09 -3.54
N GLY A 76 -16.76 -15.79 -3.36
CA GLY A 76 -15.71 -15.25 -2.51
C GLY A 76 -14.65 -14.47 -3.28
N ALA A 77 -13.60 -14.05 -2.57
CA ALA A 77 -12.51 -13.30 -3.18
C ALA A 77 -11.16 -13.91 -2.82
N GLU A 78 -10.22 -13.89 -3.76
CA GLU A 78 -8.85 -14.32 -3.51
C GLU A 78 -7.93 -13.13 -3.30
N VAL A 79 -7.13 -13.23 -2.24
CA VAL A 79 -6.25 -12.17 -1.77
C VAL A 79 -4.83 -12.71 -1.67
N MET A 80 -3.89 -11.93 -2.21
CA MET A 80 -2.47 -12.05 -1.87
C MET A 80 -2.19 -11.12 -0.70
N MET A 81 -1.69 -11.66 0.41
CA MET A 81 -1.39 -10.90 1.62
C MET A 81 0.08 -11.04 2.00
N GLN A 82 0.69 -9.92 2.37
CA GLN A 82 2.00 -9.84 2.99
C GLN A 82 1.82 -9.41 4.45
N SER A 83 2.38 -10.15 5.40
CA SER A 83 2.29 -9.81 6.82
C SER A 83 3.62 -9.98 7.55
N ALA A 84 3.84 -9.19 8.60
CA ALA A 84 5.02 -9.31 9.44
C ALA A 84 4.93 -10.50 10.41
N ILE A 85 3.71 -10.90 10.74
CA ILE A 85 3.38 -12.01 11.65
C ILE A 85 2.72 -13.10 10.81
N GLU A 86 2.92 -14.36 11.17
CA GLU A 86 2.28 -15.48 10.50
C GLU A 86 0.76 -15.46 10.75
N PRO A 87 -0.09 -15.51 9.71
CA PRO A 87 -1.53 -15.57 9.89
C PRO A 87 -1.97 -16.95 10.41
N GLN A 88 -3.04 -16.97 11.19
CA GLN A 88 -3.62 -18.20 11.73
C GLN A 88 -4.68 -18.79 10.80
N LYS A 89 -4.84 -20.11 10.83
CA LYS A 89 -5.78 -20.84 9.95
C LYS A 89 -7.25 -20.71 10.38
N LEU A 90 -7.51 -20.44 11.66
CA LEU A 90 -8.85 -20.51 12.25
C LEU A 90 -9.59 -19.17 12.08
N SER A 91 -10.35 -19.02 10.99
CA SER A 91 -11.20 -17.85 10.77
C SER A 91 -12.37 -18.19 9.84
N GLU A 92 -13.59 -17.84 10.26
CA GLU A 92 -14.82 -18.12 9.50
C GLU A 92 -15.03 -17.15 8.32
N ARG A 93 -14.38 -15.97 8.34
CA ARG A 93 -14.56 -14.93 7.32
C ARG A 93 -13.46 -14.91 6.26
N ALA A 94 -12.33 -15.50 6.60
CA ALA A 94 -11.14 -15.58 5.77
C ALA A 94 -10.46 -16.92 6.01
N GLN A 95 -10.24 -17.67 4.93
CA GLN A 95 -9.59 -18.97 4.95
C GLN A 95 -8.16 -18.83 4.42
N LEU A 96 -7.19 -19.24 5.23
CA LEU A 96 -5.79 -19.31 4.81
C LEU A 96 -5.58 -20.53 3.91
N LEU A 97 -5.31 -20.31 2.62
CA LEU A 97 -5.08 -21.39 1.64
C LEU A 97 -3.63 -21.85 1.62
N ALA A 98 -2.70 -20.90 1.70
CA ALA A 98 -1.28 -21.17 1.73
C ALA A 98 -0.55 -20.04 2.47
N VAL A 99 0.55 -20.38 3.12
CA VAL A 99 1.46 -19.43 3.78
C VAL A 99 2.89 -19.87 3.50
N ARG A 100 3.77 -18.90 3.24
CA ARG A 100 5.20 -19.14 3.15
C ARG A 100 5.98 -18.00 3.78
N ARG A 101 7.08 -18.34 4.44
CA ARG A 101 8.09 -17.37 4.85
C ARG A 101 8.76 -16.79 3.61
N PHE A 102 9.01 -15.49 3.61
CA PHE A 102 9.59 -14.75 2.50
C PHE A 102 10.66 -13.80 3.02
N ASP A 103 11.86 -13.93 2.46
CA ASP A 103 13.03 -13.11 2.77
C ASP A 103 13.51 -12.48 1.45
N PRO A 104 12.99 -11.29 1.07
CA PRO A 104 13.39 -10.64 -0.16
C PRO A 104 14.84 -10.15 -0.06
N GLN A 105 15.66 -10.55 -1.03
CA GLN A 105 17.07 -10.14 -1.14
C GLN A 105 17.32 -9.46 -2.49
N PRO A 106 16.71 -8.28 -2.75
CA PRO A 106 16.96 -7.54 -3.98
C PRO A 106 18.42 -7.09 -4.03
N ARG A 107 19.01 -7.11 -5.23
CA ARG A 107 20.36 -6.62 -5.48
C ARG A 107 20.31 -5.34 -6.31
N GLU A 108 21.28 -4.47 -6.11
CA GLU A 108 21.41 -3.26 -6.93
C GLU A 108 21.58 -3.62 -8.41
N GLY A 109 20.85 -2.93 -9.29
CA GLY A 109 20.81 -3.19 -10.73
C GLY A 109 20.00 -4.44 -11.13
N GLN A 110 19.35 -5.13 -10.18
CA GLN A 110 18.51 -6.27 -10.48
C GLN A 110 17.19 -5.82 -11.13
N VAL A 111 16.90 -6.38 -12.31
CA VAL A 111 15.58 -6.18 -12.94
C VAL A 111 14.54 -7.07 -12.25
N LEU A 112 13.48 -6.46 -11.73
CA LEU A 112 12.39 -7.15 -11.04
C LEU A 112 11.04 -6.76 -11.63
N ALA A 113 10.26 -7.76 -12.03
CA ALA A 113 8.84 -7.54 -12.33
C ALA A 113 8.09 -7.13 -11.05
N PHE A 114 7.22 -6.13 -11.16
CA PHE A 114 6.41 -5.67 -10.04
C PHE A 114 4.94 -5.54 -10.43
N ARG A 115 4.08 -5.67 -9.42
CA ARG A 115 2.64 -5.38 -9.51
C ARG A 115 2.20 -4.65 -8.26
N LEU A 116 1.68 -3.43 -8.40
CA LEU A 116 1.26 -2.57 -7.29
C LEU A 116 -0.15 -2.02 -7.54
N THR A 117 -1.10 -2.31 -6.65
CA THR A 117 -2.41 -1.65 -6.65
C THR A 117 -2.39 -0.52 -5.61
N ALA A 118 -2.57 0.72 -6.05
CA ALA A 118 -2.47 1.89 -5.19
C ALA A 118 -3.60 2.90 -5.40
N ASN A 119 -3.92 3.65 -4.34
CA ASN A 119 -4.84 4.79 -4.40
C ASN A 119 -4.08 6.07 -4.79
N VAL A 120 -4.04 6.35 -6.10
CA VAL A 120 -3.24 7.44 -6.66
C VAL A 120 -3.95 8.77 -6.44
N THR A 121 -3.54 9.49 -5.39
CA THR A 121 -4.20 10.74 -5.00
C THR A 121 -3.20 11.88 -4.75
N LYS A 122 -3.68 13.11 -4.95
CA LYS A 122 -3.05 14.34 -4.44
C LYS A 122 -3.94 15.00 -3.40
N LYS A 123 -3.34 15.72 -2.46
CA LYS A 123 -4.06 16.57 -1.50
C LYS A 123 -4.25 17.95 -2.12
N ILE A 124 -5.47 18.45 -2.13
CA ILE A 124 -5.81 19.83 -2.52
C ILE A 124 -6.61 20.49 -1.40
N ARG A 125 -6.68 21.82 -1.38
CA ARG A 125 -7.63 22.54 -0.53
C ARG A 125 -9.04 22.36 -1.07
N ASP A 126 -10.00 22.15 -0.18
CA ASP A 126 -11.41 22.03 -0.55
C ASP A 126 -11.88 23.37 -1.13
N LYS A 127 -12.67 23.32 -2.21
CA LYS A 127 -13.24 24.51 -2.83
C LYS A 127 -14.30 25.15 -1.93
N ALA A 128 -15.03 24.34 -1.16
CA ALA A 128 -16.08 24.82 -0.26
C ALA A 128 -15.54 25.27 1.09
N ASN A 129 -14.40 24.72 1.54
CA ASN A 129 -13.76 25.10 2.79
C ASN A 129 -12.22 25.09 2.64
N PRO A 130 -11.58 26.23 2.38
CA PRO A 130 -10.14 26.32 2.11
C PRO A 130 -9.21 25.80 3.23
N GLU A 131 -9.70 25.66 4.46
CA GLU A 131 -8.94 25.10 5.59
C GLU A 131 -8.88 23.57 5.53
N ARG A 132 -9.85 22.94 4.87
CA ARG A 132 -9.94 21.49 4.74
C ARG A 132 -9.08 20.99 3.58
N LYS A 133 -8.24 19.99 3.85
CA LYS A 133 -7.48 19.27 2.81
C LYS A 133 -8.25 18.02 2.36
N VAL A 134 -8.55 17.93 1.08
CA VAL A 134 -9.24 16.77 0.47
C VAL A 134 -8.28 16.01 -0.45
N ARG A 135 -8.47 14.68 -0.52
CA ARG A 135 -7.71 13.82 -1.44
C ARG A 135 -8.50 13.67 -2.73
N VAL A 136 -7.88 14.01 -3.85
CA VAL A 136 -8.46 13.83 -5.18
C VAL A 136 -7.65 12.85 -6.01
N PRO A 137 -8.30 11.97 -6.79
CA PRO A 137 -7.60 11.00 -7.63
C PRO A 137 -6.85 11.71 -8.77
N LEU A 138 -5.67 11.20 -9.12
CA LEU A 138 -4.96 11.58 -10.34
C LEU A 138 -5.52 10.74 -11.49
N ILE A 139 -6.08 11.40 -12.50
CA ILE A 139 -6.77 10.74 -13.62
C ILE A 139 -5.83 10.56 -14.82
N LYS A 140 -4.91 11.49 -15.06
CA LYS A 140 -3.99 11.43 -16.21
C LYS A 140 -2.86 10.41 -15.96
N GLU A 141 -2.48 9.65 -16.98
CA GLU A 141 -1.47 8.59 -16.85
C GLU A 141 -0.10 9.15 -16.51
N GLU A 142 0.28 10.27 -17.11
CA GLU A 142 1.56 10.94 -16.85
C GLU A 142 1.67 11.35 -15.38
N GLN A 143 0.56 11.80 -14.79
CA GLN A 143 0.48 12.12 -13.36
C GLN A 143 0.55 10.88 -12.47
N GLN A 144 -0.01 9.76 -12.92
CA GLN A 144 0.04 8.48 -12.21
C GLN A 144 1.46 7.90 -12.23
N ARG A 145 2.15 7.99 -13.38
CA ARG A 145 3.55 7.61 -13.55
C ARG A 145 4.48 8.46 -12.67
N ALA A 146 4.39 9.78 -12.77
CA ALA A 146 5.18 10.69 -11.94
C ALA A 146 4.89 10.49 -10.43
N TRP A 147 3.66 10.13 -10.07
CA TRP A 147 3.33 9.75 -8.70
C TRP A 147 4.05 8.48 -8.27
N LEU A 148 4.10 7.44 -9.12
CA LEU A 148 4.77 6.17 -8.84
C LEU A 148 6.28 6.36 -8.72
N GLU A 149 6.91 7.06 -9.67
CA GLU A 149 8.35 7.37 -9.66
C GLU A 149 8.75 8.10 -8.36
N ARG A 150 7.97 9.13 -7.98
CA ARG A 150 8.18 9.83 -6.70
C ARG A 150 8.00 8.92 -5.47
N LYS A 151 7.15 7.89 -5.55
CA LYS A 151 6.92 6.95 -4.44
C LYS A 151 7.99 5.88 -4.32
N LEU A 152 8.59 5.48 -5.43
CA LEU A 152 9.77 4.62 -5.44
C LEU A 152 11.01 5.40 -4.97
N GLY A 153 11.10 6.69 -5.32
CA GLY A 153 12.22 7.53 -4.90
C GLY A 153 13.54 6.94 -5.37
N GLU A 154 14.49 6.76 -4.45
CA GLU A 154 15.80 6.17 -4.72
C GLU A 154 15.79 4.63 -4.66
N ALA A 155 14.66 4.00 -4.34
CA ALA A 155 14.59 2.53 -4.23
C ALA A 155 14.59 1.81 -5.58
N ALA A 156 14.33 2.53 -6.68
CA ALA A 156 14.43 2.03 -8.04
C ALA A 156 15.02 3.12 -8.93
N SER A 157 16.01 2.77 -9.74
CA SER A 157 16.68 3.65 -10.69
C SER A 157 15.81 3.97 -11.90
N ALA A 158 15.00 3.00 -12.35
CA ALA A 158 14.14 3.16 -13.51
C ALA A 158 12.89 2.26 -13.45
N ILE A 159 11.86 2.66 -14.18
CA ILE A 159 10.65 1.86 -14.44
C ILE A 159 10.59 1.57 -15.94
N ARG A 160 10.60 0.29 -16.32
CA ARG A 160 10.46 -0.18 -17.71
C ARG A 160 9.11 -0.87 -17.90
N ASN A 161 8.62 -0.88 -19.14
CA ASN A 161 7.40 -1.59 -19.54
C ASN A 161 6.17 -1.32 -18.65
N LEU A 162 5.99 -0.07 -18.21
CA LEU A 162 4.92 0.32 -17.29
C LEU A 162 3.55 0.25 -17.96
N HIS A 163 2.70 -0.65 -17.47
CA HIS A 163 1.28 -0.71 -17.76
C HIS A 163 0.47 -0.19 -16.56
N ILE A 164 -0.52 0.66 -16.82
CA ILE A 164 -1.39 1.24 -15.79
C ILE A 164 -2.84 0.83 -16.07
N GLN A 165 -3.38 -0.05 -15.23
CA GLN A 165 -4.79 -0.44 -15.28
C GLN A 165 -5.58 0.34 -14.23
N ARG A 166 -6.55 1.15 -14.68
CA ARG A 166 -7.47 1.85 -13.77
C ARG A 166 -8.60 0.94 -13.35
N HIS A 167 -8.99 1.03 -12.08
CA HIS A 167 -10.12 0.27 -11.54
C HIS A 167 -11.34 1.15 -11.29
N PRO A 168 -12.55 0.58 -11.35
CA PRO A 168 -13.74 1.24 -10.86
C PRO A 168 -13.57 1.71 -9.40
N PRO A 169 -14.22 2.82 -9.00
CA PRO A 169 -14.16 3.26 -7.62
C PRO A 169 -14.68 2.20 -6.64
N LEU A 170 -13.90 1.95 -5.60
CA LEU A 170 -14.32 1.13 -4.47
C LEU A 170 -15.04 2.01 -3.46
N TYR A 171 -16.27 1.63 -3.14
CA TYR A 171 -17.04 2.26 -2.08
C TYR A 171 -16.87 1.49 -0.79
N PHE A 172 -16.84 2.22 0.31
CA PHE A 172 -16.80 1.60 1.63
C PHE A 172 -17.60 2.41 2.64
N ARG A 173 -18.03 1.73 3.70
CA ARG A 173 -18.65 2.36 4.87
C ARG A 173 -17.95 1.90 6.13
N LYS A 174 -17.38 2.86 6.86
CA LYS A 174 -16.83 2.65 8.21
C LYS A 174 -17.84 3.19 9.22
N GLY A 175 -18.70 2.31 9.74
CA GLY A 175 -19.87 2.73 10.51
C GLY A 175 -20.80 3.58 9.64
N ARG A 176 -21.16 4.78 10.10
CA ARG A 176 -22.00 5.74 9.35
C ARG A 176 -21.24 6.61 8.35
N ARG A 177 -19.91 6.47 8.24
CA ARG A 177 -19.07 7.31 7.37
C ARG A 177 -18.86 6.62 6.02
N PRO A 178 -19.51 7.09 4.93
CA PRO A 178 -19.21 6.60 3.59
C PRO A 178 -17.86 7.15 3.12
N GLY A 179 -17.21 6.38 2.26
CA GLY A 179 -15.96 6.76 1.63
C GLY A 179 -15.81 6.13 0.25
N LYS A 180 -14.88 6.68 -0.52
CA LYS A 180 -14.55 6.23 -1.87
C LYS A 180 -13.04 6.14 -2.03
N ILE A 181 -12.57 5.08 -2.68
CA ILE A 181 -11.18 4.87 -3.04
C ILE A 181 -11.15 4.63 -4.54
N VAL A 182 -10.24 5.29 -5.26
CA VAL A 182 -10.03 5.05 -6.69
C VAL A 182 -8.62 4.51 -6.84
N THR A 183 -8.51 3.26 -7.27
CA THR A 183 -7.24 2.57 -7.36
C THR A 183 -6.79 2.40 -8.81
N ALA A 184 -5.48 2.33 -9.00
CA ALA A 184 -4.86 1.89 -10.24
C ALA A 184 -3.87 0.77 -9.91
N THR A 185 -3.79 -0.23 -10.77
CA THR A 185 -2.77 -1.27 -10.75
C THR A 185 -1.67 -0.91 -11.74
N PHE A 186 -0.44 -0.88 -11.24
CA PHE A 186 0.76 -0.67 -12.02
C PHE A 186 1.47 -2.02 -12.17
N GLU A 187 1.86 -2.35 -13.39
CA GLU A 187 2.64 -3.53 -13.73
C GLU A 187 3.81 -3.13 -14.61
N GLY A 188 4.95 -3.77 -14.43
CA GLY A 188 6.14 -3.47 -15.23
C GLY A 188 7.38 -4.03 -14.56
N GLU A 189 8.51 -3.41 -14.87
CA GLU A 189 9.83 -3.80 -14.36
C GLU A 189 10.48 -2.64 -13.63
N LEU A 190 11.08 -2.93 -12.48
CA LEU A 190 11.95 -2.02 -11.73
C LEU A 190 13.41 -2.44 -11.94
N VAL A 191 14.31 -1.45 -11.95
CA VAL A 191 15.77 -1.65 -11.98
C VAL A 191 16.41 -0.98 -10.79
#